data_AF-A0A3S4ZW82-F1
#
_entry.id   AF-A0A3S4ZW82-F1
#
_cell.length_a   1.000
_cell.length_b   1.000
_cell.length_c   1.000
_cell.angle_alpha   90.00
_cell.angle_beta   90.00
_cell.angle_gamma   90.00
#
_symmetry.space_group_name_H-M   'P 1'
#
loop_
_entity.id
_entity.type
_entity.pdbx_description
1 polymer ?
#
loop_
_entity_poly.entity_id
_entity_poly.type
_entity_poly.pdbx_seq_one_letter_code
_entity_poly.pdbx_strand_id
1 'polypeptide(L)'
;MANGLKLEGQRFGHLTVLKKLDERENRYVVWLCRCDCGNEIKVNTRHLMRGTVKDCGCIPENSAKRGPVAEDLTGRRFGKLVAVKKLESKNGRTRWECRCDCGNMHISTAHSLKAGKCTSCGCGHYVRGRGITDISGQRFGRLTALYHTDKRSKKGSVFWHCRCDCGNEVDVTEDGLLHGNYRSCGCLRQEIWKELPGQLHMVDGTCVEMLEKRKHRSDNTSGFRGVYQLRNGKYRATIGFKGKRFYIGTFVDYQDAVQARQEAESTIHEGFVRAWYSWNRQAEKDPGWARNNPLVYEIQRINGEFQVTTNMKEKELLK
;
A
#
# COMPACT_ATOMS: atom_id res chain seq x y z
N MET A 1 44.40 -15.86 -26.27
CA MET A 1 45.07 -14.68 -26.87
C MET A 1 44.14 -13.49 -26.67
N ALA A 2 44.54 -12.53 -25.84
CA ALA A 2 43.67 -11.43 -25.43
C ALA A 2 43.52 -10.43 -26.58
N ASN A 3 42.31 -10.32 -27.14
CA ASN A 3 41.92 -9.23 -28.03
C ASN A 3 42.08 -7.91 -27.26
N GLY A 4 43.23 -7.26 -27.40
CA GLY A 4 43.45 -5.92 -26.87
C GLY A 4 42.53 -4.95 -27.59
N LEU A 5 41.56 -4.37 -26.88
CA LEU A 5 40.81 -3.21 -27.39
C LEU A 5 41.82 -2.10 -27.72
N LYS A 6 41.99 -1.83 -29.01
CA LYS A 6 42.86 -0.74 -29.51
C LYS A 6 42.02 0.51 -29.68
N LEU A 7 42.03 1.37 -28.65
CA LEU A 7 41.29 2.63 -28.65
C LEU A 7 42.16 3.84 -29.05
N GLU A 8 43.45 3.63 -29.31
CA GLU A 8 44.41 4.67 -29.69
C GLU A 8 43.98 5.37 -30.99
N GLY A 9 44.01 6.70 -30.97
CA GLY A 9 43.58 7.54 -32.09
C GLY A 9 42.06 7.73 -32.21
N GLN A 10 41.24 7.02 -31.43
CA GLN A 10 39.79 7.21 -31.45
C GLN A 10 39.36 8.46 -30.67
N ARG A 11 38.30 9.10 -31.16
CA ARG A 11 37.75 10.34 -30.61
C ARG A 11 36.42 10.09 -29.91
N PHE A 12 36.32 10.49 -28.64
CA PHE A 12 35.14 10.37 -27.79
C PHE A 12 34.73 11.77 -27.32
N GLY A 13 33.77 12.39 -28.04
CA GLY A 13 33.42 13.80 -27.83
C GLY A 13 34.57 14.73 -28.23
N HIS A 14 35.12 15.44 -27.26
CA HIS A 14 36.27 16.34 -27.39
C HIS A 14 37.60 15.69 -26.97
N LEU A 15 37.58 14.41 -26.59
CA LEU A 15 38.77 13.66 -26.16
C LEU A 15 39.28 12.77 -27.28
N THR A 16 40.59 12.84 -27.54
CA THR A 16 41.31 11.93 -28.44
C THR A 16 42.20 11.03 -27.61
N VAL A 17 42.05 9.71 -27.76
CA VAL A 17 42.85 8.72 -27.01
C VAL A 17 44.27 8.69 -27.57
N LEU A 18 45.26 9.00 -26.73
CA LEU A 18 46.68 9.01 -27.12
C LEU A 18 47.32 7.64 -26.94
N LYS A 19 47.32 7.12 -25.72
CA LYS A 19 48.01 5.87 -25.39
C LYS A 19 47.36 5.14 -24.22
N LYS A 20 47.54 3.83 -24.21
CA LYS A 20 47.21 2.98 -23.08
C LYS A 20 48.16 3.25 -21.90
N LEU A 21 47.64 3.27 -20.68
CA LEU A 21 48.45 3.28 -19.46
C LEU A 21 48.43 1.89 -18.81
N ASP A 22 49.51 1.55 -18.10
CA ASP A 22 49.63 0.30 -17.33
C ASP A 22 48.92 0.39 -15.95
N GLU A 23 47.85 1.17 -15.90
CA GLU A 23 46.99 1.36 -14.73
C GLU A 23 45.59 0.80 -15.02
N ARG A 24 44.94 0.22 -14.00
CA ARG A 24 43.56 -0.27 -14.09
C ARG A 24 42.69 0.37 -13.03
N GLU A 25 41.50 0.79 -13.44
CA GLU A 25 40.48 1.34 -12.57
C GLU A 25 39.23 0.47 -12.66
N ASN A 26 38.76 -0.08 -11.53
CA ASN A 26 37.57 -0.94 -11.47
C ASN A 26 37.59 -2.10 -12.49
N ARG A 27 38.76 -2.72 -12.69
CA ARG A 27 39.07 -3.80 -13.67
C ARG A 27 39.19 -3.34 -15.13
N TYR A 28 38.92 -2.08 -15.45
CA TYR A 28 39.03 -1.51 -16.79
C TYR A 28 40.41 -0.88 -17.01
N VAL A 29 40.90 -0.95 -18.25
CA VAL A 29 42.16 -0.32 -18.68
C VAL A 29 41.99 1.20 -18.68
N VAL A 30 43.00 1.93 -18.20
CA VAL A 30 43.04 3.40 -18.22
C VAL A 30 43.80 3.89 -19.45
N TRP A 31 43.28 4.94 -20.07
CA TRP A 31 43.86 5.56 -21.28
C TRP A 31 44.17 7.02 -21.01
N LEU A 32 45.30 7.49 -21.53
CA LEU A 32 45.63 8.92 -21.57
C LEU A 32 44.93 9.54 -22.78
N CYS A 33 44.11 10.55 -22.54
CA CYS A 33 43.32 11.22 -23.55
C CYS A 33 43.67 12.71 -23.60
N ARG A 34 43.86 13.27 -24.79
CA ARG A 34 44.05 14.70 -24.99
C ARG A 34 42.74 15.33 -25.43
N CYS A 35 42.32 16.37 -24.74
CA CYS A 35 41.14 17.11 -25.10
C CYS A 35 41.47 18.19 -26.14
N ASP A 36 40.48 18.62 -26.92
CA ASP A 36 40.60 19.79 -27.82
C ASP A 36 41.09 21.05 -27.09
N CYS A 37 40.84 21.16 -25.78
CA CYS A 37 41.31 22.22 -24.88
C CYS A 37 42.84 22.27 -24.71
N GLY A 38 43.55 21.23 -25.14
CA GLY A 38 44.98 21.05 -24.94
C GLY A 38 45.35 20.26 -23.67
N ASN A 39 44.45 20.17 -22.68
CA ASN A 39 44.71 19.39 -21.46
C ASN A 39 44.60 17.88 -21.70
N GLU A 40 45.40 17.14 -20.93
CA GLU A 40 45.40 15.68 -20.93
C GLU A 40 44.75 15.14 -19.65
N ILE A 41 43.87 14.14 -19.81
CA ILE A 41 43.17 13.48 -18.71
C ILE A 41 43.28 11.96 -18.82
N LYS A 42 43.24 11.27 -17.69
CA LYS A 42 43.19 9.81 -17.63
C LYS A 42 41.73 9.34 -17.58
N VAL A 43 41.30 8.51 -18.52
CA VAL A 43 39.92 7.99 -18.60
C VAL A 43 39.93 6.48 -18.84
N ASN A 44 39.13 5.74 -18.09
CA ASN A 44 39.04 4.29 -18.28
C ASN A 44 38.14 3.88 -19.46
N THR A 45 38.34 2.65 -19.96
CA THR A 45 37.60 2.10 -21.11
C THR A 45 36.08 2.20 -20.94
N ARG A 46 35.54 2.00 -19.72
CA ARG A 46 34.09 2.05 -19.48
C ARG A 46 33.54 3.46 -19.73
N HIS A 47 34.21 4.49 -19.24
CA HIS A 47 33.74 5.88 -19.37
C HIS A 47 33.86 6.41 -20.80
N LEU A 48 34.91 6.03 -21.53
CA LEU A 48 35.06 6.32 -22.96
C LEU A 48 33.92 5.68 -23.77
N MET A 49 33.71 4.37 -23.61
CA MET A 49 32.70 3.63 -24.39
C MET A 49 31.26 4.03 -24.07
N ARG A 50 30.96 4.39 -22.82
CA ARG A 50 29.62 4.88 -22.42
C ARG A 50 29.43 6.38 -22.73
N GLY A 51 30.49 7.09 -23.10
CA GLY A 51 30.45 8.53 -23.34
C GLY A 51 30.05 9.35 -22.11
N THR A 52 30.37 8.88 -20.89
CA THR A 52 30.08 9.63 -19.66
C THR A 52 31.13 10.70 -19.37
N VAL A 53 32.30 10.61 -20.01
CA VAL A 53 33.36 11.61 -19.96
C VAL A 53 33.67 11.96 -21.42
N LYS A 54 33.44 13.23 -21.80
CA LYS A 54 33.54 13.69 -23.20
C LYS A 54 34.54 14.84 -23.39
N ASP A 55 35.08 15.40 -22.31
CA ASP A 55 36.03 16.52 -22.33
C ASP A 55 36.87 16.54 -21.04
N CYS A 56 37.86 17.43 -21.00
CA CYS A 56 38.78 17.61 -19.87
C CYS A 56 38.15 18.29 -18.63
N GLY A 57 36.84 18.57 -18.64
CA GLY A 57 36.17 19.46 -17.70
C GLY A 57 36.30 20.95 -18.08
N CYS A 58 36.87 21.26 -19.25
CA CYS A 58 36.97 22.62 -19.78
C CYS A 58 35.65 23.13 -20.35
N ILE A 59 34.75 22.23 -20.72
CA ILE A 59 33.42 22.60 -21.16
C ILE A 59 32.58 22.52 -19.89
N PRO A 60 32.14 23.65 -19.32
CA PRO A 60 31.27 23.60 -18.16
C PRO A 60 30.03 22.79 -18.53
N GLU A 61 29.83 21.65 -17.86
CA GLU A 61 28.54 20.98 -17.89
C GLU A 61 27.50 22.02 -17.47
N ASN A 62 26.46 22.22 -18.29
CA ASN A 62 25.23 22.90 -17.87
C ASN A 62 24.56 22.05 -16.79
N SER A 63 25.18 22.06 -15.62
CA SER A 63 24.86 21.25 -14.48
C SER A 63 23.54 21.73 -13.91
N ALA A 64 22.57 20.81 -13.87
CA ALA A 64 21.25 20.99 -13.31
C ALA A 64 21.24 21.16 -11.77
N LYS A 65 22.23 21.87 -11.20
CA LYS A 65 22.27 22.27 -9.78
C LYS A 65 22.05 23.76 -9.56
N ARG A 66 22.10 24.57 -10.62
CA ARG A 66 21.46 25.89 -10.67
C ARG A 66 20.76 25.98 -12.00
N GLY A 67 19.49 25.57 -12.03
CA GLY A 67 18.65 25.74 -13.20
C GLY A 67 18.67 27.20 -13.68
N PRO A 68 18.24 27.48 -14.92
CA PRO A 68 18.10 28.84 -15.40
C PRO A 68 17.34 29.66 -14.36
N VAL A 69 17.77 30.91 -14.14
CA VAL A 69 17.09 31.88 -13.26
C VAL A 69 15.59 31.63 -13.39
N ALA A 70 14.98 31.18 -12.29
CA ALA A 70 13.61 30.66 -12.35
C ALA A 70 12.74 31.73 -12.99
N GLU A 71 12.28 31.42 -14.20
CA GLU A 71 11.57 32.31 -15.11
C GLU A 71 10.49 33.09 -14.37
N ASP A 72 10.45 34.40 -14.56
CA ASP A 72 9.43 35.24 -13.95
C ASP A 72 8.08 34.96 -14.64
N LEU A 73 7.15 34.40 -13.86
CA LEU A 73 5.80 34.12 -14.30
C LEU A 73 4.81 35.22 -13.91
N THR A 74 5.26 36.32 -13.28
CA THR A 74 4.40 37.43 -12.85
C THR A 74 3.56 37.94 -14.02
N GLY A 75 2.24 38.06 -13.81
CA GLY A 75 1.27 38.50 -14.81
C GLY A 75 0.87 37.42 -15.83
N ARG A 76 1.56 36.27 -15.89
CA ARG A 76 1.17 35.18 -16.81
C ARG A 76 -0.08 34.46 -16.33
N ARG A 77 -0.95 34.15 -17.28
CA ARG A 77 -2.21 33.44 -17.09
C ARG A 77 -2.08 31.96 -17.44
N PHE A 78 -2.55 31.10 -16.55
CA PHE A 78 -2.61 29.65 -16.66
C PHE A 78 -4.06 29.20 -16.39
N GLY A 79 -4.86 29.14 -17.45
CA GLY A 79 -6.32 28.96 -17.33
C GLY A 79 -6.96 30.12 -16.55
N LYS A 80 -7.58 29.80 -15.41
CA LYS A 80 -8.20 30.77 -14.49
C LYS A 80 -7.23 31.40 -13.50
N LEU A 81 -5.95 31.00 -13.48
CA LEU A 81 -4.95 31.51 -12.53
C LEU A 81 -4.05 32.55 -13.21
N VAL A 82 -3.78 33.66 -12.53
CA VAL A 82 -2.78 34.67 -12.91
C VAL A 82 -1.71 34.71 -11.83
N ALA A 83 -0.45 34.48 -12.19
CA ALA A 83 0.66 34.52 -11.23
C ALA A 83 0.92 35.95 -10.75
N VAL A 84 0.98 36.14 -9.43
CA VAL A 84 1.09 37.46 -8.77
C VAL A 84 2.47 37.66 -8.17
N LYS A 85 2.96 36.69 -7.37
CA LYS A 85 4.28 36.80 -6.75
C LYS A 85 4.98 35.45 -6.65
N LYS A 86 6.30 35.50 -6.80
CA LYS A 86 7.20 34.36 -6.54
C LYS A 86 7.30 34.12 -5.03
N LEU A 87 7.25 32.86 -4.63
CA LEU A 87 7.46 32.41 -3.26
C LEU A 87 8.76 31.60 -3.15
N GLU A 88 9.19 31.37 -1.91
CA GLU A 88 10.35 30.53 -1.63
C GLU A 88 10.19 29.13 -2.22
N SER A 89 11.31 28.58 -2.71
CA SER A 89 11.33 27.26 -3.31
C SER A 89 11.27 26.20 -2.21
N LYS A 90 10.36 25.23 -2.34
CA LYS A 90 10.26 24.08 -1.43
C LYS A 90 10.64 22.82 -2.21
N ASN A 91 11.53 22.00 -1.65
CA ASN A 91 12.04 20.77 -2.29
C ASN A 91 12.59 21.02 -3.71
N GLY A 92 13.34 22.10 -3.91
CA GLY A 92 13.93 22.45 -5.21
C GLY A 92 12.93 22.92 -6.27
N ARG A 93 11.66 23.15 -5.93
CA ARG A 93 10.64 23.67 -6.86
C ARG A 93 10.21 25.08 -6.48
N THR A 94 10.32 26.01 -7.43
CA THR A 94 9.82 27.38 -7.29
C THR A 94 8.30 27.40 -7.22
N ARG A 95 7.77 28.07 -6.19
CA ARG A 95 6.34 28.23 -5.94
C ARG A 95 5.90 29.63 -6.34
N TRP A 96 4.66 29.74 -6.78
CA TRP A 96 4.04 30.97 -7.23
C TRP A 96 2.70 31.13 -6.52
N GLU A 97 2.49 32.29 -5.94
CA GLU A 97 1.18 32.73 -5.50
C GLU A 97 0.44 33.28 -6.73
N CYS A 98 -0.74 32.73 -6.99
CA CYS A 98 -1.55 33.05 -8.14
C CYS A 98 -2.91 33.57 -7.68
N ARG A 99 -3.40 34.65 -8.30
CA ARG A 99 -4.76 35.12 -8.14
C ARG A 99 -5.63 34.46 -9.19
N CYS A 100 -6.69 33.80 -8.76
CA CYS A 100 -7.63 33.21 -9.70
C CYS A 100 -8.73 34.20 -10.09
N ASP A 101 -9.36 33.99 -11.24
CA ASP A 101 -10.57 34.71 -11.66
C ASP A 101 -11.70 34.59 -10.59
N CYS A 102 -11.64 33.56 -9.74
CA CYS A 102 -12.52 33.36 -8.58
C CYS A 102 -12.30 34.38 -7.45
N GLY A 103 -11.28 35.23 -7.52
CA GLY A 103 -10.85 36.12 -6.45
C GLY A 103 -9.91 35.47 -5.43
N ASN A 104 -9.91 34.14 -5.29
CA ASN A 104 -9.04 33.46 -4.32
C ASN A 104 -7.57 33.42 -4.76
N MET A 105 -6.69 33.45 -3.76
CA MET A 105 -5.26 33.20 -3.91
C MET A 105 -4.98 31.69 -3.84
N HIS A 106 -4.12 31.20 -4.73
CA HIS A 106 -3.75 29.79 -4.82
C HIS A 106 -2.24 29.65 -5.04
N ILE A 107 -1.61 28.70 -4.34
CA ILE A 107 -0.16 28.48 -4.46
C ILE A 107 0.11 27.24 -5.28
N SER A 108 0.78 27.42 -6.42
CA SER A 108 1.15 26.33 -7.33
C SER A 108 2.66 26.31 -7.58
N THR A 109 3.18 25.20 -8.10
CA THR A 109 4.57 25.16 -8.56
C THR A 109 4.68 25.65 -10.01
N ALA A 110 5.82 26.24 -10.37
CA ALA A 110 6.09 26.69 -11.74
C ALA A 110 5.90 25.56 -12.78
N HIS A 111 6.31 24.34 -12.43
CA HIS A 111 6.12 23.16 -13.28
C HIS A 111 4.65 22.82 -13.47
N SER A 112 3.84 22.83 -12.40
CA SER A 112 2.39 22.53 -12.48
C SER A 112 1.62 23.55 -13.33
N LEU A 113 2.00 24.82 -13.26
CA LEU A 113 1.41 25.88 -14.09
C LEU A 113 1.76 25.69 -15.57
N LYS A 114 3.05 25.52 -15.88
CA LYS A 114 3.52 25.35 -17.27
C LYS A 114 3.07 24.05 -17.92
N ALA A 115 2.99 22.96 -17.16
CA ALA A 115 2.53 21.66 -17.65
C ALA A 115 0.99 21.57 -17.75
N GLY A 116 0.25 22.64 -17.45
CA GLY A 116 -1.22 22.64 -17.49
C GLY A 116 -1.90 21.77 -16.43
N LYS A 117 -1.15 21.29 -15.42
CA LYS A 117 -1.68 20.45 -14.33
C LYS A 117 -2.45 21.25 -13.28
N CYS A 118 -2.23 22.56 -13.22
CA CYS A 118 -2.92 23.46 -12.31
C CYS A 118 -3.36 24.72 -13.07
N THR A 119 -4.65 24.78 -13.38
CA THR A 119 -5.25 25.85 -14.21
C THR A 119 -6.38 26.60 -13.49
N SER A 120 -6.65 26.31 -12.21
CA SER A 120 -7.64 27.02 -11.40
C SER A 120 -7.34 26.91 -9.90
N CYS A 121 -7.90 27.81 -9.08
CA CYS A 121 -7.84 27.75 -7.60
C CYS A 121 -8.57 26.52 -7.02
N GLY A 122 -9.12 25.63 -7.86
CA GLY A 122 -10.13 24.66 -7.47
C GLY A 122 -11.55 25.24 -7.45
N CYS A 123 -11.76 26.54 -7.76
CA CYS A 123 -13.08 27.15 -7.82
C CYS A 123 -14.03 26.48 -8.81
N GLY A 124 -13.55 25.80 -9.84
CA GLY A 124 -14.42 25.00 -10.71
C GLY A 124 -15.17 23.90 -9.94
N HIS A 125 -14.60 23.43 -8.83
CA HIS A 125 -15.19 22.46 -7.90
C HIS A 125 -15.96 23.11 -6.73
N TYR A 126 -15.79 24.42 -6.50
CA TYR A 126 -16.51 25.16 -5.44
C TYR A 126 -17.70 25.95 -5.99
N VAL A 127 -17.61 26.47 -7.22
CA VAL A 127 -18.66 27.26 -7.89
C VAL A 127 -19.68 26.34 -8.57
N ARG A 128 -19.26 25.15 -8.99
CA ARG A 128 -20.17 24.02 -9.05
C ARG A 128 -20.09 23.35 -7.70
N GLY A 129 -20.83 23.87 -6.71
CA GLY A 129 -21.33 22.98 -5.66
C GLY A 129 -21.83 21.75 -6.42
N ARG A 130 -21.34 20.55 -6.07
CA ARG A 130 -21.90 19.33 -6.69
C ARG A 130 -23.40 19.54 -6.63
N GLY A 131 -24.02 19.69 -7.81
CA GLY A 131 -25.46 19.86 -7.88
C GLY A 131 -26.01 18.75 -7.01
N ILE A 132 -26.95 19.09 -6.13
CA ILE A 132 -27.64 18.05 -5.38
C ILE A 132 -28.24 17.16 -6.46
N THR A 133 -27.67 15.97 -6.64
CA THR A 133 -28.21 15.03 -7.61
C THR A 133 -29.52 14.59 -6.98
N ASP A 134 -30.63 14.95 -7.60
CA ASP A 134 -31.91 14.56 -7.05
C ASP A 134 -32.05 13.04 -7.16
N ILE A 135 -31.86 12.37 -6.03
CA ILE A 135 -32.05 10.93 -5.87
C ILE A 135 -33.35 10.62 -5.12
N SER A 136 -34.25 11.60 -4.98
CA SER A 136 -35.57 11.40 -4.37
C SER A 136 -36.31 10.25 -5.06
N GLY A 137 -36.90 9.36 -4.27
CA GLY A 137 -37.60 8.16 -4.74
C GLY A 137 -36.69 7.01 -5.17
N GLN A 138 -35.37 7.20 -5.26
CA GLN A 138 -34.46 6.10 -5.62
C GLN A 138 -34.24 5.15 -4.45
N ARG A 139 -34.12 3.86 -4.77
CA ARG A 139 -33.93 2.78 -3.81
C ARG A 139 -32.49 2.25 -3.82
N PHE A 140 -31.90 2.17 -2.64
CA PHE A 140 -30.55 1.69 -2.37
C PHE A 140 -30.61 0.53 -1.37
N GLY A 141 -30.75 -0.69 -1.91
CA GLY A 141 -31.05 -1.86 -1.09
C GLY A 141 -32.42 -1.73 -0.43
N ARG A 142 -32.46 -1.64 0.90
CA ARG A 142 -33.68 -1.44 1.69
C ARG A 142 -34.00 0.02 2.00
N LEU A 143 -33.16 0.97 1.58
CA LEU A 143 -33.37 2.40 1.82
C LEU A 143 -33.99 3.04 0.58
N THR A 144 -35.03 3.84 0.78
CA THR A 144 -35.60 4.73 -0.24
C THR A 144 -35.30 6.16 0.14
N ALA A 145 -34.62 6.90 -0.72
CA ALA A 145 -34.30 8.31 -0.49
C ALA A 145 -35.56 9.17 -0.61
N LEU A 146 -35.88 9.97 0.41
CA LEU A 146 -37.06 10.82 0.42
C LEU A 146 -36.73 12.25 0.00
N TYR A 147 -35.82 12.90 0.72
CA TYR A 147 -35.39 14.27 0.45
C TYR A 147 -33.96 14.50 0.95
N HIS A 148 -33.29 15.49 0.37
CA HIS A 148 -31.99 15.94 0.84
C HIS A 148 -32.14 16.91 2.01
N THR A 149 -31.16 16.91 2.90
CA THR A 149 -31.04 17.85 4.02
C THR A 149 -29.99 18.90 3.72
N ASP A 150 -30.00 19.99 4.48
CA ASP A 150 -28.96 21.03 4.38
C ASP A 150 -27.60 20.58 4.95
N LYS A 151 -27.57 19.42 5.62
CA LYS A 151 -26.35 18.89 6.24
C LYS A 151 -25.41 18.35 5.17
N ARG A 152 -24.12 18.63 5.35
CA ARG A 152 -23.04 18.09 4.51
C ARG A 152 -21.95 17.44 5.36
N SER A 153 -21.33 16.40 4.81
CA SER A 153 -20.17 15.76 5.43
C SER A 153 -18.91 16.60 5.27
N LYS A 154 -17.84 16.27 6.01
CA LYS A 154 -16.52 16.92 5.88
C LYS A 154 -15.97 16.90 4.44
N LYS A 155 -16.40 15.93 3.62
CA LYS A 155 -16.01 15.78 2.21
C LYS A 155 -16.98 16.45 1.23
N GLY A 156 -17.99 17.18 1.75
CA GLY A 156 -18.96 17.95 0.98
C GLY A 156 -20.16 17.16 0.43
N SER A 157 -20.31 15.87 0.77
CA SER A 157 -21.47 15.06 0.37
C SER A 157 -22.70 15.42 1.18
N VAL A 158 -23.84 15.55 0.50
CA VAL A 158 -25.13 15.94 1.07
C VAL A 158 -25.75 14.76 1.81
N PHE A 159 -26.38 15.00 2.95
CA PHE A 159 -27.15 13.99 3.65
C PHE A 159 -28.56 13.90 3.08
N TRP A 160 -29.00 12.67 2.85
CA TRP A 160 -30.34 12.30 2.40
C TRP A 160 -31.08 11.62 3.54
N HIS A 161 -32.30 12.07 3.76
CA HIS A 161 -33.23 11.42 4.66
C HIS A 161 -33.88 10.25 3.92
N CYS A 162 -33.71 9.05 4.46
CA CYS A 162 -34.12 7.81 3.80
C CYS A 162 -35.06 7.01 4.68
N ARG A 163 -36.09 6.41 4.09
CA ARG A 163 -36.97 5.45 4.74
C ARG A 163 -36.52 4.03 4.42
N CYS A 164 -36.36 3.21 5.45
CA CYS A 164 -36.01 1.81 5.31
C CYS A 164 -37.26 0.93 5.16
N ASP A 165 -37.15 -0.21 4.45
CA ASP A 165 -38.21 -1.22 4.34
C ASP A 165 -38.71 -1.74 5.71
N CYS A 166 -37.88 -1.68 6.76
CA CYS A 166 -38.28 -2.04 8.13
C CYS A 166 -39.12 -0.97 8.84
N GLY A 167 -39.40 0.15 8.19
CA GLY A 167 -40.18 1.27 8.73
C GLY A 167 -39.36 2.38 9.40
N ASN A 168 -38.10 2.13 9.73
CA ASN A 168 -37.21 3.14 10.34
C ASN A 168 -36.68 4.15 9.32
N GLU A 169 -36.38 5.35 9.79
CA GLU A 169 -35.81 6.43 8.99
C GLU A 169 -34.36 6.72 9.42
N VAL A 170 -33.52 7.15 8.47
CA VAL A 170 -32.09 7.41 8.71
C VAL A 170 -31.54 8.48 7.77
N ASP A 171 -30.68 9.34 8.32
CA ASP A 171 -29.89 10.29 7.54
C ASP A 171 -28.59 9.62 7.07
N VAL A 172 -28.38 9.53 5.76
CA VAL A 172 -27.18 8.93 5.16
C VAL A 172 -26.61 9.82 4.08
N THR A 173 -25.29 9.80 3.88
CA THR A 173 -24.66 10.61 2.83
C THR A 173 -24.95 10.07 1.44
N GLU A 174 -25.19 10.95 0.47
CA GLU A 174 -25.37 10.66 -0.97
C GLU A 174 -24.28 9.71 -1.49
N ASP A 175 -23.02 10.03 -1.21
CA ASP A 175 -21.85 9.23 -1.62
C ASP A 175 -21.91 7.80 -1.04
N GLY A 176 -22.44 7.67 0.17
CA GLY A 176 -22.59 6.39 0.86
C GLY A 176 -23.72 5.52 0.29
N LEU A 177 -24.79 6.13 -0.22
CA LEU A 177 -25.86 5.45 -0.96
C LEU A 177 -25.34 4.97 -2.32
N LEU A 178 -24.70 5.85 -3.08
CA LEU A 178 -24.20 5.56 -4.42
C LEU A 178 -23.11 4.48 -4.44
N HIS A 179 -22.18 4.51 -3.48
CA HIS A 179 -21.15 3.47 -3.34
C HIS A 179 -21.65 2.18 -2.66
N GLY A 180 -22.93 2.13 -2.26
CA GLY A 180 -23.54 0.94 -1.65
C GLY A 180 -23.04 0.62 -0.23
N ASN A 181 -22.50 1.61 0.47
CA ASN A 181 -22.07 1.51 1.87
C ASN A 181 -23.28 1.49 2.83
N TYR A 182 -24.38 2.16 2.45
CA TYR A 182 -25.63 2.19 3.21
C TYR A 182 -26.73 1.50 2.42
N ARG A 183 -27.06 0.26 2.81
CA ARG A 183 -28.12 -0.57 2.18
C ARG A 183 -29.34 -0.77 3.06
N SER A 184 -29.29 -0.34 4.32
CA SER A 184 -30.38 -0.41 5.30
C SER A 184 -30.11 0.61 6.41
N CYS A 185 -31.08 0.86 7.28
CA CYS A 185 -30.88 1.65 8.50
C CYS A 185 -30.04 0.93 9.58
N GLY A 186 -29.51 -0.27 9.27
CA GLY A 186 -28.83 -1.15 10.22
C GLY A 186 -29.63 -2.41 10.56
N CYS A 187 -30.91 -2.48 10.20
CA CYS A 187 -31.76 -3.66 10.44
C CYS A 187 -31.21 -4.93 9.75
N LEU A 188 -30.70 -4.80 8.52
CA LEU A 188 -30.09 -5.91 7.79
C LEU A 188 -28.91 -6.51 8.58
N ARG A 189 -28.10 -5.66 9.20
CA ARG A 189 -27.02 -6.11 10.07
C ARG A 189 -27.61 -6.83 11.29
N GLN A 190 -28.62 -6.28 11.95
CA GLN A 190 -29.22 -6.93 13.13
C GLN A 190 -29.82 -8.31 12.81
N GLU A 191 -30.48 -8.47 11.66
CA GLU A 191 -31.01 -9.76 11.19
C GLU A 191 -29.88 -10.79 11.00
N ILE A 192 -28.85 -10.42 10.24
CA ILE A 192 -27.66 -11.26 10.02
C ILE A 192 -27.04 -11.67 11.37
N TRP A 193 -26.94 -10.74 12.33
CA TRP A 193 -26.38 -11.01 13.65
C TRP A 193 -27.26 -11.91 14.53
N LYS A 194 -28.58 -11.95 14.31
CA LYS A 194 -29.48 -12.89 15.01
C LYS A 194 -29.37 -14.30 14.45
N GLU A 195 -29.12 -14.44 13.15
CA GLU A 195 -28.97 -15.75 12.49
C GLU A 195 -27.56 -16.34 12.65
N LEU A 196 -26.53 -15.49 12.79
CA LEU A 196 -25.13 -15.90 12.91
C LEU A 196 -24.84 -16.93 14.02
N PRO A 197 -25.36 -16.78 15.26
CA PRO A 197 -25.06 -17.72 16.35
C PRO A 197 -25.54 -19.15 16.07
N GLY A 198 -26.55 -19.33 15.23
CA GLY A 198 -27.01 -20.67 14.82
C GLY A 198 -26.17 -21.33 13.73
N GLN A 199 -25.24 -20.58 13.11
CA GLN A 199 -24.40 -21.04 12.01
C GLN A 199 -22.90 -21.06 12.36
N LEU A 200 -22.51 -20.50 13.50
CA LEU A 200 -21.13 -20.40 13.93
C LEU A 200 -20.90 -21.19 15.21
N HIS A 201 -19.91 -22.07 15.18
CA HIS A 201 -19.54 -22.87 16.34
C HIS A 201 -18.40 -22.19 17.10
N MET A 202 -18.71 -21.69 18.29
CA MET A 202 -17.76 -21.09 19.22
C MET A 202 -17.31 -22.11 20.26
N VAL A 203 -16.03 -22.44 20.27
CA VAL A 203 -15.40 -23.29 21.30
C VAL A 203 -14.20 -22.56 21.88
N ASP A 204 -14.22 -22.35 23.20
CA ASP A 204 -13.18 -21.63 23.97
C ASP A 204 -12.76 -20.28 23.35
N GLY A 205 -13.76 -19.49 22.93
CA GLY A 205 -13.53 -18.18 22.31
C GLY A 205 -12.96 -18.25 20.88
N THR A 206 -12.96 -19.44 20.27
CA THR A 206 -12.51 -19.66 18.89
C THR A 206 -13.68 -20.11 18.02
N CYS A 207 -13.91 -19.40 16.91
CA CYS A 207 -14.92 -19.79 15.91
C CYS A 207 -14.30 -20.75 14.90
N VAL A 208 -14.90 -21.93 14.75
CA VAL A 208 -14.41 -22.99 13.86
C VAL A 208 -14.44 -22.55 12.40
N GLU A 209 -15.57 -22.01 11.94
CA GLU A 209 -15.77 -21.58 10.55
C GLU A 209 -14.84 -20.42 10.18
N MET A 210 -14.49 -19.54 11.14
CA MET A 210 -13.53 -18.46 10.91
C MET A 210 -12.09 -18.95 10.77
N LEU A 211 -11.76 -20.12 11.32
CA LEU A 211 -10.47 -20.78 11.08
C LEU A 211 -10.49 -21.52 9.75
N GLU A 212 -11.55 -22.27 9.45
CA GLU A 212 -11.69 -23.06 8.23
C GLU A 212 -11.79 -22.18 6.97
N LYS A 213 -12.71 -21.21 6.94
CA LYS A 213 -13.00 -20.38 5.76
C LYS A 213 -12.19 -19.09 5.74
N ARG A 214 -11.00 -19.11 6.36
CA ARG A 214 -10.21 -17.90 6.57
C ARG A 214 -9.70 -17.34 5.25
N LYS A 215 -10.07 -16.10 4.94
CA LYS A 215 -9.56 -15.36 3.77
C LYS A 215 -8.06 -15.05 3.93
N HIS A 216 -7.33 -15.14 2.81
CA HIS A 216 -5.97 -14.61 2.73
C HIS A 216 -6.01 -13.09 2.94
N ARG A 217 -5.17 -12.58 3.84
CA ARG A 217 -5.02 -11.14 4.12
C ARG A 217 -3.54 -10.78 4.12
N SER A 218 -3.22 -9.73 3.37
CA SER A 218 -1.90 -9.10 3.23
C SER A 218 -1.95 -7.63 3.65
N ASP A 219 -2.84 -7.31 4.59
CA ASP A 219 -3.13 -5.96 5.08
C ASP A 219 -2.04 -5.38 6.00
N ASN A 220 -1.01 -6.17 6.33
CA ASN A 220 0.11 -5.73 7.13
C ASN A 220 1.33 -5.34 6.29
N THR A 221 2.24 -4.57 6.90
CA THR A 221 3.44 -4.03 6.24
C THR A 221 4.36 -5.12 5.68
N SER A 222 4.37 -6.31 6.28
CA SER A 222 5.19 -7.45 5.82
C SER A 222 4.57 -8.21 4.66
N GLY A 223 3.26 -8.09 4.42
CA GLY A 223 2.53 -8.82 3.39
C GLY A 223 1.99 -10.19 3.81
N PHE A 224 2.31 -10.69 5.02
CA PHE A 224 1.77 -11.97 5.51
C PHE A 224 1.27 -11.89 6.95
N ARG A 225 0.01 -12.27 7.16
CA ARG A 225 -0.68 -12.21 8.45
C ARG A 225 0.10 -12.87 9.60
N GLY A 226 0.25 -12.13 10.69
CA GLY A 226 0.95 -12.62 11.88
C GLY A 226 2.48 -12.59 11.78
N VAL A 227 3.05 -12.23 10.62
CA VAL A 227 4.47 -11.92 10.43
C VAL A 227 4.65 -10.41 10.44
N TYR A 228 5.63 -9.89 11.16
CA TYR A 228 5.88 -8.45 11.28
C TYR A 228 7.37 -8.16 11.16
N GLN A 229 7.74 -7.19 10.31
CA GLN A 229 9.12 -6.72 10.25
C GLN A 229 9.44 -5.83 11.46
N LEU A 230 10.54 -6.13 12.13
CA LEU A 230 11.06 -5.38 13.27
C LEU A 230 12.03 -4.28 12.80
N ARG A 231 12.31 -3.30 13.66
CA ARG A 231 13.24 -2.20 13.34
C ARG A 231 14.67 -2.65 13.01
N ASN A 232 15.07 -3.81 13.50
CA ASN A 232 16.38 -4.42 13.23
C ASN A 232 16.42 -5.23 11.91
N GLY A 233 15.36 -5.14 11.08
CA GLY A 233 15.26 -5.85 9.80
C GLY A 233 14.78 -7.30 9.90
N LYS A 234 14.72 -7.89 11.10
CA LYS A 234 14.25 -9.27 11.32
C LYS A 234 12.72 -9.37 11.27
N TYR A 235 12.21 -10.58 11.04
CA TYR A 235 10.78 -10.87 10.97
C TYR A 235 10.30 -11.66 12.19
N ARG A 236 9.29 -11.14 12.88
CA ARG A 236 8.64 -11.80 14.02
C ARG A 236 7.35 -12.48 13.57
N ALA A 237 7.22 -13.77 13.83
CA ALA A 237 5.98 -14.53 13.58
C ALA A 237 5.22 -14.82 14.89
N THR A 238 3.90 -14.62 14.86
CA THR A 238 3.00 -14.88 15.99
C THR A 238 1.67 -15.48 15.51
N ILE A 239 1.06 -16.34 16.32
CA ILE A 239 -0.25 -16.94 16.08
C ILE A 239 -1.19 -16.67 17.25
N GLY A 240 -2.47 -16.39 16.97
CA GLY A 240 -3.50 -16.25 17.99
C GLY A 240 -4.42 -17.47 18.01
N PHE A 241 -4.77 -17.98 19.20
CA PHE A 241 -5.70 -19.08 19.40
C PHE A 241 -6.31 -19.03 20.81
N LYS A 242 -7.61 -19.33 20.98
CA LYS A 242 -8.34 -19.22 22.26
C LYS A 242 -8.10 -17.89 23.00
N GLY A 243 -8.09 -16.78 22.27
CA GLY A 243 -7.81 -15.44 22.83
C GLY A 243 -6.36 -15.20 23.31
N LYS A 244 -5.48 -16.19 23.23
CA LYS A 244 -4.06 -16.09 23.60
C LYS A 244 -3.18 -15.89 22.37
N ARG A 245 -2.08 -15.14 22.53
CA ARG A 245 -1.07 -14.93 21.49
C ARG A 245 0.16 -15.79 21.78
N PHE A 246 0.51 -16.65 20.83
CA PHE A 246 1.68 -17.50 20.88
C PHE A 246 2.78 -16.92 19.98
N TYR A 247 3.97 -16.76 20.54
CA TYR A 247 5.15 -16.36 19.80
C TYR A 247 5.74 -17.58 19.10
N ILE A 248 5.93 -17.51 17.77
CA ILE A 248 6.50 -18.60 16.99
C ILE A 248 8.02 -18.47 17.00
N GLY A 249 8.51 -17.33 16.55
CA GLY A 249 9.94 -17.07 16.46
C GLY A 249 10.26 -15.72 15.86
N THR A 250 11.56 -15.42 15.83
CA THR A 250 12.12 -14.29 15.10
C THR A 250 13.12 -14.84 14.10
N PHE A 251 12.92 -14.49 12.83
CA PHE A 251 13.65 -15.02 11.69
C PHE A 251 14.40 -13.87 11.01
N VAL A 252 15.52 -14.18 10.38
CA VAL A 252 16.25 -13.18 9.57
C VAL A 252 15.54 -13.02 8.23
N ASP A 253 15.15 -14.14 7.63
CA ASP A 253 14.50 -14.18 6.33
C ASP A 253 12.97 -14.14 6.43
N TYR A 254 12.36 -13.47 5.47
CA TYR A 254 10.91 -13.34 5.38
C TYR A 254 10.22 -14.68 5.12
N GLN A 255 10.79 -15.50 4.22
CA GLN A 255 10.20 -16.79 3.83
C GLN A 255 10.15 -17.75 5.01
N ASP A 256 11.21 -17.82 5.81
CA ASP A 256 11.26 -18.66 7.02
C ASP A 256 10.18 -18.26 8.03
N ALA A 257 9.96 -16.96 8.22
CA ALA A 257 8.91 -16.46 9.10
C ALA A 257 7.50 -16.82 8.59
N VAL A 258 7.30 -16.80 7.26
CA VAL A 258 6.04 -17.20 6.62
C VAL A 258 5.83 -18.70 6.75
N GLN A 259 6.85 -19.51 6.48
CA GLN A 259 6.79 -20.96 6.59
C GLN A 259 6.47 -21.37 8.04
N ALA A 260 7.22 -20.87 9.02
CA ALA A 260 6.95 -21.16 10.43
C ALA A 260 5.54 -20.68 10.86
N ARG A 261 5.04 -19.60 10.25
CA ARG A 261 3.67 -19.13 10.46
C ARG A 261 2.62 -20.08 9.89
N GLN A 262 2.86 -20.66 8.72
CA GLN A 262 1.99 -21.65 8.06
C GLN A 262 2.01 -23.00 8.77
N GLU A 263 3.19 -23.47 9.19
CA GLU A 263 3.33 -24.70 9.99
C GLU A 263 2.53 -24.58 11.30
N ALA A 264 2.67 -23.45 12.00
CA ALA A 264 1.87 -23.18 13.19
C ALA A 264 0.36 -23.15 12.89
N GLU A 265 -0.09 -22.77 11.70
CA GLU A 265 -1.51 -22.79 11.33
C GLU A 265 -2.02 -24.19 11.05
N SER A 266 -1.24 -24.99 10.34
CA SER A 266 -1.56 -26.40 10.10
C SER A 266 -1.71 -27.15 11.43
N THR A 267 -0.76 -26.99 12.34
CA THR A 267 -0.82 -27.65 13.64
C THR A 267 -1.95 -27.10 14.51
N ILE A 268 -2.05 -25.78 14.68
CA ILE A 268 -2.95 -25.18 15.69
C ILE A 268 -4.35 -24.90 15.14
N HIS A 269 -4.46 -24.25 13.98
CA HIS A 269 -5.77 -23.85 13.43
C HIS A 269 -6.44 -25.03 12.73
N GLU A 270 -5.77 -25.67 11.77
CA GLU A 270 -6.36 -26.80 11.05
C GLU A 270 -6.52 -28.02 11.96
N GLY A 271 -5.52 -28.32 12.80
CA GLY A 271 -5.61 -29.39 13.79
C GLY A 271 -6.82 -29.22 14.74
N PHE A 272 -7.10 -28.00 15.19
CA PHE A 272 -8.29 -27.71 16.00
C PHE A 272 -9.59 -27.91 15.24
N VAL A 273 -9.68 -27.40 14.00
CA VAL A 273 -10.86 -27.57 13.15
C VAL A 273 -11.16 -29.05 12.94
N ARG A 274 -10.14 -29.87 12.65
CA ARG A 274 -10.30 -31.31 12.48
C ARG A 274 -10.72 -32.00 13.78
N ALA A 275 -10.09 -31.66 14.90
CA ALA A 275 -10.47 -32.21 16.21
C ALA A 275 -11.93 -31.86 16.55
N TRP A 276 -12.35 -30.63 16.26
CA TRP A 276 -13.72 -30.19 16.46
C TRP A 276 -14.72 -30.97 15.60
N TYR A 277 -14.47 -31.14 14.29
CA TYR A 277 -15.38 -31.92 13.43
C TYR A 277 -15.47 -33.39 13.87
N SER A 278 -14.37 -34.00 14.30
CA SER A 278 -14.42 -35.37 14.85
C SER A 278 -15.23 -35.43 16.14
N TRP A 279 -15.10 -34.43 17.02
CA TRP A 279 -15.87 -34.35 18.26
C TRP A 279 -17.35 -34.10 17.98
N ASN A 280 -17.67 -33.16 17.08
CA ASN A 280 -19.03 -32.78 16.74
C ASN A 280 -19.80 -33.96 16.12
N ARG A 281 -19.16 -34.76 15.25
CA ARG A 281 -19.76 -35.99 14.69
C ARG A 281 -20.14 -37.02 15.76
N GLN A 282 -19.38 -37.10 16.85
CA GLN A 282 -19.70 -38.00 17.98
C GLN A 282 -20.79 -37.38 18.87
N ALA A 283 -20.70 -36.07 19.12
CA ALA A 283 -21.69 -35.32 19.90
C ALA A 283 -23.09 -35.30 19.27
N GLU A 284 -23.18 -35.24 17.92
CA GLU A 284 -24.44 -35.33 17.19
C GLU A 284 -25.11 -36.71 17.32
N LYS A 285 -24.31 -37.78 17.44
CA LYS A 285 -24.82 -39.16 17.63
C LYS A 285 -25.22 -39.44 19.07
N ASP A 286 -24.44 -38.94 20.03
CA ASP A 286 -24.68 -39.12 21.45
C ASP A 286 -24.42 -37.82 22.23
N PRO A 287 -25.47 -37.01 22.45
CA PRO A 287 -25.38 -35.79 23.25
C PRO A 287 -25.02 -36.03 24.72
N GLY A 288 -25.33 -37.21 25.26
CA GLY A 288 -24.98 -37.59 26.63
C GLY A 288 -23.48 -37.82 26.79
N TRP A 289 -22.85 -38.45 25.80
CA TRP A 289 -21.40 -38.59 25.72
C TRP A 289 -20.68 -37.23 25.68
N ALA A 290 -21.18 -36.29 24.87
CA ALA A 290 -20.59 -34.97 24.71
C ALA A 290 -20.52 -34.16 26.02
N ARG A 291 -21.54 -34.28 26.88
CA ARG A 291 -21.56 -33.63 28.21
C ARG A 291 -20.44 -34.14 29.12
N ASN A 292 -20.11 -35.42 29.02
CA ASN A 292 -19.07 -36.06 29.83
C ASN A 292 -17.67 -35.95 29.20
N ASN A 293 -17.58 -35.59 27.92
CA ASN A 293 -16.34 -35.53 27.15
C ASN A 293 -16.25 -34.21 26.38
N PRO A 294 -16.13 -33.05 27.05
CA PRO A 294 -15.98 -31.78 26.35
C PRO A 294 -14.71 -31.78 25.48
N LEU A 295 -14.73 -31.12 24.32
CA LEU A 295 -13.55 -31.03 23.46
C LEU A 295 -12.39 -30.35 24.20
N VAL A 296 -11.28 -31.07 24.35
CA VAL A 296 -10.03 -30.54 24.89
C VAL A 296 -9.07 -30.36 23.73
N TYR A 297 -8.56 -29.15 23.56
CA TYR A 297 -7.54 -28.83 22.58
C TYR A 297 -6.63 -27.74 23.12
N GLU A 298 -5.56 -28.15 23.80
CA GLU A 298 -4.62 -27.25 24.46
C GLU A 298 -3.28 -27.23 23.73
N ILE A 299 -2.63 -26.07 23.76
CA ILE A 299 -1.36 -25.85 23.08
C ILE A 299 -0.31 -25.54 24.13
N GLN A 300 0.75 -26.32 24.13
CA GLN A 300 1.93 -26.09 24.95
C GLN A 300 3.14 -25.89 24.06
N ARG A 301 4.09 -25.11 24.55
CA ARG A 301 5.38 -24.93 23.88
C ARG A 301 6.43 -25.73 24.63
N ILE A 302 6.93 -26.80 24.01
CA ILE A 302 7.94 -27.69 24.59
C ILE A 302 9.10 -27.74 23.60
N ASN A 303 10.31 -27.46 24.08
CA ASN A 303 11.55 -27.46 23.28
C ASN A 303 11.52 -26.57 22.02
N GLY A 304 10.74 -25.48 22.06
CA GLY A 304 10.65 -24.54 20.94
C GLY A 304 9.52 -24.84 19.95
N GLU A 305 8.94 -26.04 19.99
CA GLU A 305 7.84 -26.50 19.14
C GLU A 305 6.48 -26.42 19.83
N PHE A 306 5.40 -26.34 19.04
CA PHE A 306 4.03 -26.38 19.54
C PHE A 306 3.56 -27.83 19.64
N GLN A 307 3.29 -28.29 20.85
CA GLN A 307 2.65 -29.57 21.11
C GLN A 307 1.18 -29.36 21.42
N VAL A 308 0.34 -30.21 20.81
CA VAL A 308 -1.11 -30.18 20.98
C VAL A 308 -1.52 -31.33 21.88
N THR A 309 -2.26 -31.00 22.94
CA THR A 309 -2.94 -31.99 23.79
C THR A 309 -4.42 -31.99 23.45
N THR A 310 -4.92 -33.11 22.92
CA THR A 310 -6.33 -33.27 22.55
C THR A 310 -6.89 -34.59 23.06
N ASN A 311 -8.17 -34.58 23.47
CA ASN A 311 -8.90 -35.80 23.83
C ASN A 311 -9.50 -36.52 22.62
N MET A 312 -9.33 -35.97 21.42
CA MET A 312 -9.77 -36.59 20.17
C MET A 312 -8.63 -37.43 19.58
N LYS A 313 -8.90 -38.71 19.31
CA LYS A 313 -7.91 -39.64 18.76
C LYS A 313 -7.57 -39.30 17.31
N GLU A 314 -6.29 -39.29 16.99
CA GLU A 314 -5.75 -39.00 15.65
C GLU A 314 -6.17 -40.03 14.57
N LYS A 315 -6.63 -41.22 14.99
CA LYS A 315 -7.02 -42.34 14.10
C LYS A 315 -8.32 -42.17 13.31
N GLU A 316 -9.07 -41.09 13.50
CA GLU A 316 -10.28 -40.78 12.71
C GLU A 316 -10.09 -39.62 11.70
N LEU A 317 -8.84 -39.18 11.50
CA LEU A 317 -8.50 -38.02 10.67
C LEU A 317 -8.26 -38.34 9.17
N LEU A 318 -8.45 -39.59 8.74
CA LEU A 318 -8.13 -40.08 7.38
C LEU A 318 -9.23 -40.96 6.75
N LYS A 319 -10.49 -40.82 7.18
CA LYS A 319 -11.63 -41.38 6.44
C LYS A 319 -12.63 -40.29 6.07
#